data_AF-A0A553HPI2-F1
#
_entry.id   AF-A0A553HPI2-F1
#
_cell.length_a   1.000
_cell.length_b   1.000
_cell.length_c   1.000
_cell.angle_alpha   90.00
_cell.angle_beta   90.00
_cell.angle_gamma   90.00
#
_symmetry.space_group_name_H-M   'P 1'
#
loop_
_entity.id
_entity.type
_entity.pdbx_description
1 polymer ?
#
loop_
_entity_poly.entity_id
_entity_poly.type
_entity_poly.pdbx_seq_one_letter_code
_entity_poly.pdbx_strand_id
1 'polypeptide(L)'
;MSSLGMIKVFRSFPRELFRVNNGRQVKLRVQQPGRHLYDILAKNGQVEPKALHPSTYIAPNGASMRPNSPYQQSLVSTRFRGTDVIVFAVAKGTDLPEDLLLVHERSDHYSLQPSATMTIDDLNWKITKFMEKKAQVYTREQWMETYPEATEESNFYGFEPRSQNIWDFNTTLMQSQRPFTSKVAHLS
;
A
#
# COMPACT_ATOMS: atom_id res chain seq x y z
N MET A 1 -2.76 -7.13 -31.02
CA MET A 1 -2.18 -8.27 -30.29
C MET A 1 -1.73 -7.77 -28.94
N SER A 2 -2.52 -8.02 -27.89
CA SER A 2 -2.20 -7.60 -26.52
C SER A 2 -1.00 -8.41 -26.04
N SER A 3 0.11 -7.76 -25.66
CA SER A 3 1.21 -8.46 -25.00
C SER A 3 0.65 -9.16 -23.76
N LEU A 4 0.65 -10.49 -23.75
CA LEU A 4 0.44 -11.28 -22.53
C LEU A 4 1.50 -10.79 -21.54
N GLY A 5 1.09 -9.99 -20.56
CA GLY A 5 2.01 -9.26 -19.69
C GLY A 5 2.87 -10.24 -18.92
N MET A 6 4.16 -10.34 -19.28
CA MET A 6 5.11 -11.15 -18.55
C MET A 6 5.26 -10.57 -17.14
N ILE A 7 4.93 -11.37 -16.14
CA ILE A 7 5.27 -11.07 -14.75
C ILE A 7 6.78 -11.15 -14.55
N LYS A 8 7.30 -10.43 -13.54
CA LYS A 8 8.66 -10.65 -13.03
C LYS A 8 8.59 -11.24 -11.63
N VAL A 9 9.40 -12.25 -11.36
CA VAL A 9 9.45 -12.94 -10.06
C VAL A 9 10.77 -12.63 -9.38
N PHE A 10 10.73 -12.32 -8.10
CA PHE A 10 11.88 -11.93 -7.30
C PHE A 10 11.98 -12.78 -6.03
N ARG A 11 13.22 -13.03 -5.60
CA ARG A 11 13.57 -13.65 -4.31
C ARG A 11 14.07 -12.64 -3.26
N SER A 12 14.26 -11.40 -3.67
CA SER A 12 14.53 -10.27 -2.80
C SER A 12 13.78 -9.04 -3.30
N PHE A 13 13.55 -8.07 -2.42
CA PHE A 13 12.79 -6.87 -2.77
C PHE A 13 13.61 -6.00 -3.75
N PRO A 14 13.15 -5.77 -5.00
CA PRO A 14 13.91 -4.99 -5.97
C PRO A 14 13.93 -3.50 -5.67
N ARG A 15 13.02 -3.05 -4.81
CA ARG A 15 12.84 -1.67 -4.32
C ARG A 15 12.13 -1.70 -2.97
N GLU A 16 12.06 -0.56 -2.32
CA GLU A 16 11.23 -0.42 -1.13
C GLU A 16 9.75 -0.55 -1.50
N LEU A 17 9.03 -1.39 -0.77
CA LEU A 17 7.61 -1.65 -1.02
C LEU A 17 6.80 -1.58 0.26
N PHE A 18 5.57 -1.12 0.10
CA PHE A 18 4.64 -0.85 1.17
C PHE A 18 3.41 -1.75 1.06
N ARG A 19 2.98 -2.29 2.19
CA ARG A 19 1.68 -2.98 2.32
C ARG A 19 0.83 -2.23 3.32
N VAL A 20 -0.34 -1.79 2.88
CA VAL A 20 -1.39 -1.27 3.78
C VAL A 20 -2.18 -2.44 4.35
N ASN A 21 -2.37 -2.46 5.67
CA ASN A 21 -3.08 -3.53 6.36
C ASN A 21 -3.97 -2.96 7.48
N ASN A 22 -5.01 -3.69 7.87
CA ASN A 22 -5.80 -3.36 9.06
C ASN A 22 -5.40 -4.33 10.19
N GLY A 23 -4.67 -3.84 11.17
CA GLY A 23 -4.00 -4.60 12.22
C GLY A 23 -2.71 -5.28 11.74
N ARG A 24 -2.00 -5.92 12.67
CA ARG A 24 -0.69 -6.55 12.41
C ARG A 24 -0.77 -7.88 11.65
N GLN A 25 -1.88 -8.60 11.77
CA GLN A 25 -2.05 -9.89 11.09
C GLN A 25 -2.44 -9.67 9.63
N VAL A 26 -1.72 -10.31 8.71
CA VAL A 26 -2.12 -10.34 7.31
C VAL A 26 -3.23 -11.38 7.14
N LYS A 27 -4.37 -10.93 6.61
CA LYS A 27 -5.53 -11.78 6.28
C LYS A 27 -5.91 -11.56 4.83
N LEU A 28 -5.51 -12.49 3.97
CA LEU A 28 -5.85 -12.48 2.55
C LEU A 28 -7.34 -12.80 2.34
N ARG A 29 -7.96 -12.05 1.43
CA ARG A 29 -9.37 -12.25 1.04
C ARG A 29 -9.44 -13.33 -0.02
N VAL A 30 -10.10 -14.44 0.31
CA VAL A 30 -10.37 -15.51 -0.64
C VAL A 30 -11.53 -15.09 -1.56
N GLN A 31 -11.46 -15.44 -2.85
CA GLN A 31 -12.57 -15.27 -3.76
C GLN A 31 -13.81 -16.02 -3.27
N GLN A 32 -14.95 -15.34 -3.28
CA GLN A 32 -16.25 -15.92 -2.94
C GLN A 32 -17.30 -15.41 -3.94
N PRO A 33 -18.37 -16.18 -4.21
CA PRO A 33 -19.49 -15.70 -5.02
C PRO A 33 -20.00 -14.34 -4.53
N GLY A 34 -20.20 -13.39 -5.45
CA GLY A 34 -20.67 -12.03 -5.15
C GLY A 34 -19.59 -11.07 -4.60
N ARG A 35 -18.37 -11.54 -4.32
CA ARG A 35 -17.27 -10.69 -3.85
C ARG A 35 -16.34 -10.31 -5.00
N HIS A 36 -16.40 -9.06 -5.42
CA HIS A 36 -15.54 -8.54 -6.50
C HIS A 36 -14.08 -8.27 -6.07
N LEU A 37 -13.83 -8.03 -4.78
CA LEU A 37 -12.50 -7.71 -4.24
C LEU A 37 -11.94 -8.88 -3.43
N TYR A 38 -10.90 -9.51 -3.97
CA TYR A 38 -10.20 -10.64 -3.38
C TYR A 38 -8.69 -10.56 -3.68
N ASP A 39 -7.89 -11.26 -2.90
CA ASP A 39 -6.43 -11.30 -3.00
C ASP A 39 -5.93 -12.64 -3.54
N ILE A 40 -6.67 -13.73 -3.31
CA ILE A 40 -6.29 -15.09 -3.70
C ILE A 40 -7.47 -15.91 -4.20
N LEU A 41 -7.15 -16.85 -5.09
CA LEU A 41 -8.04 -17.93 -5.51
C LEU A 41 -7.58 -19.22 -4.83
N ALA A 42 -8.43 -19.79 -3.99
CA ALA A 42 -8.14 -21.04 -3.31
C ALA A 42 -8.85 -22.20 -3.99
N LYS A 43 -8.15 -23.33 -4.14
CA LYS A 43 -8.70 -24.59 -4.62
C LYS A 43 -8.54 -25.61 -3.51
N ASN A 44 -9.65 -26.22 -3.08
CA ASN A 44 -9.66 -27.19 -1.97
C ASN A 44 -8.97 -26.66 -0.69
N GLY A 45 -9.16 -25.37 -0.38
CA GLY A 45 -8.55 -24.72 0.80
C GLY A 45 -7.07 -24.37 0.65
N GLN A 46 -6.46 -24.59 -0.51
CA GLN A 46 -5.05 -24.34 -0.77
C GLN A 46 -4.85 -23.24 -1.82
N VAL A 47 -3.70 -22.57 -1.73
CA VAL A 47 -3.24 -21.56 -2.69
C VAL A 47 -2.07 -22.15 -3.48
N GLU A 48 -2.19 -22.14 -4.80
CA GLU A 48 -1.16 -22.64 -5.71
C GLU A 48 -0.11 -21.55 -6.02
N PRO A 49 1.17 -21.92 -6.25
CA PRO A 49 2.26 -20.98 -6.56
C PRO A 49 2.25 -20.59 -8.04
N LYS A 50 1.17 -19.93 -8.49
CA LYS A 50 0.90 -19.66 -9.92
C LYS A 50 2.04 -18.92 -10.65
N ALA A 51 2.80 -18.11 -9.93
CA ALA A 51 3.90 -17.33 -10.50
C ALA A 51 5.08 -18.19 -10.99
N LEU A 52 5.16 -19.46 -10.58
CA LEU A 52 6.15 -20.41 -11.12
C LEU A 52 5.90 -20.78 -12.58
N HIS A 53 4.71 -20.49 -13.11
CA HIS A 53 4.36 -20.69 -14.50
C HIS A 53 3.90 -19.36 -15.14
N PRO A 54 4.83 -18.44 -15.46
CA PRO A 54 4.48 -17.10 -15.96
C PRO A 54 3.58 -17.09 -17.19
N SER A 55 3.68 -18.09 -18.08
CA SER A 55 2.87 -18.21 -19.29
C SER A 55 1.39 -18.46 -19.03
N THR A 56 1.04 -18.99 -17.86
CA THR A 56 -0.35 -19.30 -17.45
C THR A 56 -0.78 -18.48 -16.23
N TYR A 57 0.02 -17.50 -15.82
CA TYR A 57 -0.23 -16.73 -14.61
C TYR A 57 -1.50 -15.87 -14.73
N ILE A 58 -2.37 -15.98 -13.73
CA ILE A 58 -3.59 -15.17 -13.59
C ILE A 58 -3.62 -14.58 -12.18
N ALA A 59 -3.55 -13.25 -12.11
CA ALA A 59 -3.72 -12.47 -10.88
C ALA A 59 -5.20 -12.39 -10.45
N PRO A 60 -5.49 -12.09 -9.16
CA PRO A 60 -4.54 -11.93 -8.05
C PRO A 60 -4.15 -13.28 -7.42
N ASN A 61 -3.00 -13.33 -6.74
CA ASN A 61 -2.52 -14.53 -6.07
C ASN A 61 -1.68 -14.25 -4.81
N GLY A 62 -1.94 -13.15 -4.10
CA GLY A 62 -1.18 -12.83 -2.89
C GLY A 62 -1.42 -11.46 -2.27
N ALA A 63 -0.58 -11.13 -1.30
CA ALA A 63 -0.61 -9.87 -0.57
C ALA A 63 -0.11 -8.71 -1.42
N SER A 64 -1.02 -7.80 -1.80
CA SER A 64 -0.68 -6.55 -2.50
C SER A 64 0.39 -5.74 -1.76
N MET A 65 1.37 -5.27 -2.54
CA MET A 65 2.42 -4.34 -2.15
C MET A 65 2.68 -3.34 -3.28
N ARG A 66 3.12 -2.13 -2.94
CA ARG A 66 3.38 -1.05 -3.92
C ARG A 66 4.56 -0.20 -3.48
N PRO A 67 5.33 0.39 -4.40
CA PRO A 67 6.29 1.43 -4.05
C PRO A 67 5.56 2.69 -3.55
N ASN A 68 6.31 3.71 -3.13
CA ASN A 68 5.76 5.02 -2.78
C ASN A 68 5.27 5.77 -4.04
N SER A 69 4.19 5.27 -4.64
CA SER A 69 3.54 5.83 -5.82
C SER A 69 2.36 6.73 -5.46
N PRO A 70 1.86 7.58 -6.38
CA PRO A 70 0.64 8.36 -6.14
C PRO A 70 -0.57 7.48 -5.75
N TYR A 71 -0.64 6.25 -6.28
CA TYR A 71 -1.68 5.31 -5.90
C TYR A 71 -1.49 4.80 -4.46
N GLN A 72 -0.26 4.52 -4.04
CA GLN A 72 0.06 4.12 -2.67
C GLN A 72 -0.23 5.25 -1.68
N GLN A 73 0.15 6.49 -2.02
CA GLN A 73 -0.21 7.69 -1.26
C GLN A 73 -1.73 7.83 -1.10
N SER A 74 -2.49 7.65 -2.19
CA SER A 74 -3.95 7.66 -2.15
C SER A 74 -4.54 6.50 -1.34
N LEU A 75 -3.93 5.31 -1.39
CA LEU A 75 -4.33 4.16 -0.59
C LEU A 75 -4.24 4.48 0.91
N VAL A 76 -3.09 4.96 1.36
CA VAL A 76 -2.83 5.24 2.79
C VAL A 76 -3.70 6.39 3.29
N SER A 77 -3.73 7.51 2.54
CA SER A 77 -4.43 8.74 2.95
C SER A 77 -5.95 8.63 2.92
N THR A 78 -6.53 8.07 1.86
CA THR A 78 -7.95 8.30 1.56
C THR A 78 -8.75 7.08 1.12
N ARG A 79 -8.14 6.01 0.59
CA ARG A 79 -8.91 4.87 0.04
C ARG A 79 -9.00 3.68 0.99
N PHE A 80 -7.96 3.39 1.75
CA PHE A 80 -7.96 2.26 2.67
C PHE A 80 -8.76 2.59 3.93
N ARG A 81 -9.80 1.80 4.18
CA ARG A 81 -10.69 1.95 5.34
C ARG A 81 -10.32 0.95 6.42
N GLY A 82 -10.46 1.37 7.67
CA GLY A 82 -10.12 0.58 8.84
C GLY A 82 -9.86 1.49 10.04
N THR A 83 -10.03 0.95 11.24
CA THR A 83 -9.77 1.65 12.50
C THR A 83 -8.34 1.45 13.00
N ASP A 84 -7.64 0.44 12.50
CA ASP A 84 -6.28 0.08 12.91
C ASP A 84 -5.37 -0.03 11.67
N VAL A 85 -5.31 1.05 10.90
CA VAL A 85 -4.57 1.07 9.63
C VAL A 85 -3.08 1.25 9.90
N ILE A 86 -2.30 0.26 9.47
CA ILE A 86 -0.85 0.27 9.51
C ILE A 86 -0.27 0.13 8.10
N VAL A 87 0.96 0.59 7.95
CA VAL A 87 1.75 0.42 6.73
C VAL A 87 3.03 -0.34 7.08
N PHE A 88 3.20 -1.52 6.48
CA PHE A 88 4.47 -2.23 6.51
C PHE A 88 5.35 -1.68 5.39
N ALA A 89 6.56 -1.22 5.71
CA ALA A 89 7.59 -0.84 4.75
C ALA A 89 8.70 -1.90 4.75
N VAL A 90 8.98 -2.49 3.59
CA VAL A 90 10.03 -3.48 3.42
C VAL A 90 11.11 -2.89 2.52
N ALA A 91 12.33 -2.77 3.06
CA ALA A 91 13.44 -2.13 2.37
C ALA A 91 13.89 -2.94 1.13
N LYS A 92 14.40 -2.23 0.13
CA LYS A 92 15.10 -2.82 -1.03
C LYS A 92 16.21 -3.76 -0.56
N GLY A 93 16.38 -4.88 -1.26
CA GLY A 93 17.39 -5.90 -0.98
C GLY A 93 17.00 -6.87 0.13
N THR A 94 15.83 -6.72 0.76
CA THR A 94 15.35 -7.69 1.76
C THR A 94 15.09 -9.04 1.09
N ASP A 95 15.75 -10.10 1.58
CA ASP A 95 15.53 -11.46 1.10
C ASP A 95 14.20 -12.05 1.60
N LEU A 96 13.56 -12.82 0.73
CA LEU A 96 12.36 -13.60 1.04
C LEU A 96 12.72 -14.98 1.59
N PRO A 97 11.90 -15.52 2.50
CA PRO A 97 11.99 -16.93 2.84
C PRO A 97 11.67 -17.80 1.62
N GLU A 98 12.17 -19.03 1.61
CA GLU A 98 12.09 -19.95 0.46
C GLU A 98 10.65 -20.18 -0.03
N ASP A 99 9.71 -20.21 0.91
CA ASP A 99 8.28 -20.47 0.75
C ASP A 99 7.47 -19.25 0.23
N LEU A 100 8.11 -18.09 0.08
CA LEU A 100 7.51 -16.89 -0.50
C LEU A 100 8.28 -16.41 -1.74
N LEU A 101 7.56 -15.75 -2.63
CA LEU A 101 8.12 -15.02 -3.75
C LEU A 101 7.39 -13.68 -3.90
N LEU A 102 8.07 -12.71 -4.50
CA LEU A 102 7.48 -11.41 -4.82
C LEU A 102 7.27 -11.34 -6.34
N VAL A 103 6.06 -11.00 -6.76
CA VAL A 103 5.69 -10.92 -8.17
C VAL A 103 5.40 -9.48 -8.51
N HIS A 104 6.03 -8.97 -9.56
CA HIS A 104 5.61 -7.75 -10.23
C HIS A 104 4.59 -8.11 -11.30
N GLU A 105 3.33 -7.72 -11.08
CA GLU A 105 2.21 -8.09 -11.95
C GLU A 105 2.00 -7.08 -13.08
N ARG A 106 1.87 -5.80 -12.73
CA ARG A 106 1.63 -4.70 -13.68
C ARG A 106 1.84 -3.34 -13.02
N SER A 107 2.21 -2.32 -13.79
CA SER A 107 2.38 -0.94 -13.29
C SER A 107 3.29 -0.92 -12.05
N ASP A 108 2.77 -0.46 -10.91
CA ASP A 108 3.41 -0.37 -9.61
C ASP A 108 2.93 -1.50 -8.65
N HIS A 109 2.15 -2.46 -9.14
CA HIS A 109 1.58 -3.51 -8.32
C HIS A 109 2.54 -4.70 -8.20
N TYR A 110 2.93 -4.96 -6.96
CA TYR A 110 3.62 -6.18 -6.55
C TYR A 110 2.70 -7.02 -5.66
N SER A 111 2.98 -8.31 -5.58
CA SER A 111 2.30 -9.20 -4.63
C SER A 111 3.25 -10.22 -4.02
N LEU A 112 3.17 -10.39 -2.70
CA LEU A 112 3.81 -11.50 -1.99
C LEU A 112 2.92 -12.74 -2.12
N GLN A 113 3.46 -13.78 -2.73
CA GLN A 113 2.74 -14.99 -3.09
C GLN A 113 3.46 -16.24 -2.57
N PRO A 114 2.76 -17.38 -2.47
CA PRO A 114 3.42 -18.65 -2.18
C PRO A 114 4.39 -19.06 -3.30
N SER A 115 5.52 -19.68 -2.92
CA SER A 115 6.42 -20.37 -3.85
C SER A 115 6.19 -21.90 -3.88
N ALA A 116 5.31 -22.42 -3.03
CA ALA A 116 4.87 -23.80 -3.00
C ALA A 116 3.38 -23.86 -2.61
N THR A 117 2.67 -24.92 -2.98
CA THR A 117 1.26 -25.09 -2.56
C THR A 117 1.16 -25.14 -1.04
N MET A 118 0.27 -24.33 -0.47
CA MET A 118 0.06 -24.27 0.98
C MET A 118 -1.38 -23.89 1.33
N THR A 119 -1.77 -24.08 2.59
CA THR A 119 -3.09 -23.64 3.05
C THR A 119 -3.19 -22.11 3.09
N ILE A 120 -4.41 -21.59 3.09
CA ILE A 120 -4.64 -20.14 3.26
C ILE A 120 -4.06 -19.64 4.59
N ASP A 121 -4.22 -20.41 5.66
CA ASP A 121 -3.75 -20.06 7.00
C ASP A 121 -2.22 -20.06 7.06
N ASP A 122 -1.56 -21.04 6.44
CA ASP A 122 -0.10 -21.06 6.33
C ASP A 122 0.42 -19.84 5.57
N LEU A 123 -0.21 -19.47 4.46
CA LEU A 123 0.19 -18.30 3.67
C LEU A 123 0.04 -17.01 4.49
N ASN A 124 -1.11 -16.83 5.16
CA ASN A 124 -1.35 -15.69 6.04
C ASN A 124 -0.32 -15.62 7.17
N TRP A 125 -0.03 -16.75 7.81
CA TRP A 125 0.94 -16.86 8.89
C TRP A 125 2.36 -16.54 8.42
N LYS A 126 2.79 -17.11 7.28
CA LYS A 126 4.13 -16.88 6.70
C LYS A 126 4.33 -15.42 6.33
N ILE A 127 3.36 -14.79 5.66
CA ILE A 127 3.44 -13.36 5.33
C ILE A 127 3.47 -12.51 6.60
N THR A 128 2.63 -12.83 7.60
CA THR A 128 2.62 -12.11 8.88
C THR A 128 3.99 -12.20 9.55
N LYS A 129 4.57 -13.40 9.66
CA LYS A 129 5.88 -13.61 10.28
C LYS A 129 7.00 -12.93 9.53
N PHE A 130 6.94 -12.93 8.19
CA PHE A 130 7.87 -12.17 7.37
C PHE A 130 7.79 -10.67 7.69
N MET A 131 6.58 -10.08 7.68
CA MET A 131 6.39 -8.65 7.96
C MET A 131 6.82 -8.28 9.38
N GLU A 132 6.45 -9.07 10.39
CA GLU A 132 6.86 -8.84 11.79
C GLU A 132 8.39 -8.81 11.96
N LYS A 133 9.12 -9.60 11.17
CA LYS A 133 10.57 -9.73 11.29
C LYS A 133 11.34 -8.74 10.42
N LYS A 134 10.82 -8.40 9.24
CA LYS A 134 11.58 -7.73 8.17
C LYS A 134 11.05 -6.34 7.80
N ALA A 135 9.84 -5.98 8.19
CA ALA A 135 9.26 -4.70 7.85
C ALA A 135 9.39 -3.69 9.01
N GLN A 136 9.61 -2.43 8.66
CA GLN A 136 9.29 -1.32 9.54
C GLN A 136 7.76 -1.13 9.54
N VAL A 137 7.19 -0.87 10.71
CA VAL A 137 5.74 -0.65 10.85
C VAL A 137 5.48 0.82 11.17
N TYR A 138 4.53 1.40 10.45
CA TYR A 138 4.05 2.76 10.65
C TYR A 138 2.55 2.75 10.93
N THR A 139 2.06 3.67 11.75
CA THR A 139 0.65 4.11 11.64
C THR A 139 0.46 4.88 10.34
N ARG A 140 -0.79 5.15 9.95
CA ARG A 140 -1.10 6.01 8.81
C ARG A 140 -0.39 7.36 8.93
N GLU A 141 -0.50 8.01 10.08
CA GLU A 141 0.02 9.36 10.31
C GLU A 141 1.55 9.38 10.24
N GLN A 142 2.20 8.42 10.89
CA GLN A 142 3.65 8.27 10.84
C GLN A 142 4.15 8.03 9.40
N TRP A 143 3.44 7.20 8.63
CA TRP A 143 3.82 6.94 7.24
C TRP A 143 3.68 8.20 6.38
N MET A 144 2.58 8.96 6.53
CA MET A 144 2.38 10.20 5.78
C MET A 144 3.40 11.29 6.16
N GLU A 145 3.84 11.34 7.42
CA GLU A 145 4.92 12.26 7.85
C GLU A 145 6.28 11.83 7.29
N THR A 146 6.56 10.52 7.28
CA THR A 146 7.84 9.97 6.79
C THR A 146 7.94 10.04 5.26
N TYR A 147 6.81 9.86 4.56
CA TYR A 147 6.71 9.84 3.10
C TYR A 147 5.66 10.88 2.65
N PRO A 148 5.99 12.19 2.70
CA PRO A 148 5.01 13.25 2.45
C PRO A 148 4.54 13.30 0.99
N GLU A 149 5.36 12.84 0.05
CA GLU A 149 5.07 12.85 -1.38
C GLU A 149 5.48 11.53 -2.04
N ALA A 150 4.89 11.24 -3.20
CA ALA A 150 5.25 10.08 -4.00
C ALA A 150 6.66 10.26 -4.60
N THR A 151 7.47 9.22 -4.53
CA THR A 151 8.85 9.20 -5.08
C THR A 151 8.98 8.29 -6.30
N GLU A 152 7.93 7.54 -6.64
CA GLU A 152 7.89 6.66 -7.81
C GLU A 152 6.63 6.90 -8.64
N GLU A 153 6.73 6.66 -9.94
CA GLU A 153 5.59 6.76 -10.85
C GLU A 153 4.63 5.57 -10.73
N SER A 154 3.36 5.78 -11.06
CA SER A 154 2.37 4.72 -11.24
C SER A 154 1.76 4.85 -12.64
N ASN A 155 2.08 3.93 -13.54
CA ASN A 155 1.46 3.81 -14.87
C ASN A 155 0.03 3.23 -14.80
N PHE A 156 -0.68 3.46 -13.70
CA PHE A 156 -2.05 3.00 -13.53
C PHE A 156 -2.99 3.92 -14.32
N TYR A 157 -3.50 3.42 -15.45
CA TYR A 157 -4.40 4.11 -16.40
C TYR A 157 -5.74 4.63 -15.83
N GLY A 158 -5.94 4.65 -14.51
CA GLY A 158 -7.11 5.22 -13.83
C GLY A 158 -6.76 6.30 -12.80
N PHE A 159 -5.52 6.79 -12.79
CA PHE A 159 -5.11 7.92 -11.96
C PHE A 159 -4.98 9.17 -12.84
N GLU A 160 -6.06 9.92 -13.00
CA GLU A 160 -5.90 11.37 -13.20
C GLU A 160 -5.65 11.99 -11.82
N PRO A 161 -4.53 12.70 -11.61
CA PRO A 161 -4.36 13.50 -10.41
C PRO A 161 -5.48 14.54 -10.40
N ARG A 162 -6.42 14.45 -9.45
CA ARG A 162 -7.25 15.62 -9.13
C ARG A 162 -6.32 16.64 -8.50
N SER A 163 -5.87 17.58 -9.33
CA SER A 163 -5.26 18.88 -9.03
C SER A 163 -4.65 19.08 -7.64
N GLN A 164 -3.34 19.33 -7.64
CA GLN A 164 -2.48 19.79 -6.55
C GLN A 164 -2.85 21.14 -5.88
N ASN A 165 -4.13 21.52 -5.81
CA ASN A 165 -4.56 22.83 -5.29
C ASN A 165 -5.48 22.71 -4.06
N ILE A 166 -5.04 22.06 -2.96
CA ILE A 166 -5.72 22.19 -1.66
C ILE A 166 -4.71 22.13 -0.50
N TRP A 167 -3.66 22.97 -0.51
CA TRP A 167 -2.88 23.26 0.71
C TRP A 167 -2.43 24.74 0.86
N ASP A 168 -2.95 25.68 0.07
CA ASP A 168 -2.67 27.12 0.23
C ASP A 168 -3.83 27.90 0.87
N PHE A 169 -4.28 27.47 2.05
CA PHE A 169 -5.09 28.31 2.94
C PHE A 169 -4.68 28.09 4.39
N ASN A 170 -3.60 28.76 4.82
CA ASN A 170 -3.50 29.43 6.12
C ASN A 170 -2.10 30.03 6.36
N THR A 171 -1.73 31.05 5.57
CA THR A 171 -0.56 31.87 5.90
C THR A 171 -0.75 33.34 5.54
N THR A 172 -1.89 33.95 5.90
CA THR A 172 -1.99 35.41 6.02
C THR A 172 -3.11 35.80 6.98
N LEU A 173 -2.85 35.68 8.29
CA LEU A 173 -3.38 36.62 9.29
C LEU A 173 -2.77 36.29 10.66
N MET A 174 -1.59 36.80 10.95
CA MET A 174 -1.16 37.17 12.31
C MET A 174 0.18 37.86 12.24
N GLN A 175 0.16 39.16 11.94
CA GLN A 175 1.19 40.12 12.36
C GLN A 175 0.68 41.54 12.12
N SER A 176 -0.03 42.08 13.11
CA SER A 176 0.24 43.45 13.57
C SER A 176 -0.33 43.61 14.98
N GLN A 177 0.57 43.73 15.95
CA GLN A 177 0.22 44.28 17.25
C GLN A 177 0.54 45.78 17.27
N ARG A 178 -0.31 46.50 18.04
CA ARG A 178 -0.10 47.73 18.82
C ARG A 178 -0.46 49.08 18.16
N PRO A 179 -0.75 50.14 18.94
CA PRO A 179 -1.54 50.21 20.20
C PRO A 179 -2.48 51.44 20.28
N PHE A 180 -3.31 51.48 21.35
CA PHE A 180 -3.86 52.65 22.09
C PHE A 180 -4.38 53.88 21.32
N THR A 181 -5.65 54.22 21.54
CA THR A 181 -6.04 55.48 22.23
C THR A 181 -7.46 55.37 22.80
N SER A 182 -7.59 55.60 24.10
CA SER A 182 -8.85 55.97 24.74
C SER A 182 -9.06 57.46 24.51
N LYS A 183 -10.22 57.85 23.96
CA LYS A 183 -10.74 59.22 24.09
C LYS A 183 -12.20 59.18 24.49
N VAL A 184 -12.41 59.79 25.65
CA VAL A 184 -13.64 60.23 26.28
C VAL A 184 -14.44 61.14 25.34
N ALA A 185 -15.77 61.00 25.35
CA ALA A 185 -16.70 62.10 25.06
C ALA A 185 -18.00 61.90 25.85
N HIS A 186 -18.19 62.74 26.86
CA HIS A 186 -19.49 63.17 27.35
C HIS A 186 -20.28 63.82 26.21
N LEU A 187 -21.61 63.70 26.22
CA LEU A 187 -22.52 64.84 26.43
C LEU A 187 -23.97 64.36 26.42
N SER A 188 -24.65 64.67 27.52
CA SER A 188 -26.04 65.10 27.59
C SER A 188 -26.27 66.39 26.79
#